data_AF-A0A2V9MQG3-F1
#
_entry.id   AF-A0A2V9MQG3-F1
#
_cell.length_a   1.000
_cell.length_b   1.000
_cell.length_c   1.000
_cell.angle_alpha   90.00
_cell.angle_beta   90.00
_cell.angle_gamma   90.00
#
_symmetry.space_group_name_H-M   'P 1'
#
loop_
_entity.id
_entity.type
_entity.pdbx_description
1 polymer ?
#
loop_
_entity_poly.entity_id
_entity_poly.type
_entity_poly.pdbx_seq_one_letter_code
_entity_poly.pdbx_strand_id
1 'polypeptide(L)'
;MSASSEIVATNIAKEIELDSRNPDDEWQRATPIQFSADWQGETADPLLQTDVRALWSASNLYLRFICRYRDLFVFEDSDPNGRRDHLWDRDVAEAFLQPEPSPERYYKELEVAPNGMWIDLDI
;
A
#
# COMPACT_ATOMS: atom_id res chain seq x y z
N MET A 1 -13.47 11.43 21.03
CA MET A 1 -14.01 11.49 19.66
C MET A 1 -13.32 10.37 18.90
N SER A 2 -14.07 9.39 18.38
CA SER A 2 -13.47 8.38 17.50
C SER A 2 -12.97 9.10 16.26
N ALA A 3 -11.72 8.91 15.88
CA ALA A 3 -11.27 9.32 14.55
C ALA A 3 -12.17 8.62 13.52
N SER A 4 -12.54 9.32 12.45
CA SER A 4 -13.22 8.69 11.32
C SER A 4 -12.28 7.62 10.75
N SER A 5 -12.80 6.43 10.50
CA SER A 5 -12.08 5.37 9.78
C SER A 5 -12.06 5.61 8.27
N GLU A 6 -12.75 6.65 7.80
CA GLU A 6 -12.80 7.01 6.38
C GLU A 6 -11.50 7.68 5.95
N ILE A 7 -10.94 7.16 4.86
CA ILE A 7 -9.76 7.70 4.19
C ILE A 7 -10.21 8.20 2.81
N VAL A 8 -9.90 9.46 2.50
CA VAL A 8 -10.24 10.07 1.22
C VAL A 8 -8.98 10.28 0.38
N ALA A 9 -8.88 9.57 -0.73
CA ALA A 9 -7.79 9.78 -1.70
C ALA A 9 -7.94 11.17 -2.36
N THR A 10 -6.82 11.89 -2.53
CA THR A 10 -6.83 13.24 -3.11
C THR A 10 -6.84 13.17 -4.63
N ASN A 11 -7.77 13.90 -5.27
CA ASN A 11 -7.82 13.95 -6.73
C ASN A 11 -6.64 14.74 -7.32
N ILE A 12 -6.04 14.19 -8.37
CA ILE A 12 -5.01 14.83 -9.19
C ILE A 12 -5.49 14.94 -10.64
N ALA A 13 -5.12 16.04 -11.30
CA ALA A 13 -5.57 16.34 -12.66
C ALA A 13 -4.67 15.73 -13.75
N LYS A 14 -3.42 15.40 -13.40
CA LYS A 14 -2.44 14.75 -14.28
C LYS A 14 -2.08 13.39 -13.71
N GLU A 15 -1.73 12.46 -14.59
CA GLU A 15 -1.05 11.24 -14.18
C GLU A 15 0.35 11.56 -13.66
N ILE A 16 0.83 10.75 -12.72
CA ILE A 16 2.17 10.90 -12.14
C ILE A 16 2.99 9.64 -12.42
N GLU A 17 4.29 9.83 -12.63
CA GLU A 17 5.22 8.72 -12.71
C GLU A 17 5.58 8.25 -11.29
N LEU A 18 5.60 6.94 -11.08
CA LEU A 18 5.99 6.36 -9.80
C LEU A 18 7.52 6.26 -9.71
N ASP A 19 8.13 7.22 -9.01
CA ASP A 19 9.53 7.18 -8.60
C ASP A 19 9.61 7.33 -7.07
N SER A 20 10.08 6.28 -6.38
CA SER A 20 10.23 6.31 -4.92
C SER A 20 11.42 7.15 -4.45
N ARG A 21 12.44 7.35 -5.30
CA ARG A 21 13.62 8.17 -5.01
C ARG A 21 13.34 9.65 -5.24
N ASN A 22 12.53 9.98 -6.25
CA ASN A 22 12.12 11.35 -6.58
C ASN A 22 10.59 11.44 -6.73
N PRO A 23 9.83 11.38 -5.63
CA PRO A 23 8.37 11.38 -5.70
C PRO A 23 7.81 12.69 -6.25
N ASP A 24 6.77 12.64 -7.08
CA ASP A 24 6.08 13.83 -7.59
C ASP A 24 5.49 14.68 -6.44
N ASP A 25 5.55 16.01 -6.57
CA ASP A 25 5.05 16.94 -5.55
C ASP A 25 3.54 16.83 -5.30
N GLU A 26 2.77 16.25 -6.23
CA GLU A 26 1.34 15.96 -6.03
C GLU A 26 1.09 15.15 -4.75
N TRP A 27 2.04 14.30 -4.33
CA TRP A 27 1.93 13.56 -3.07
C TRP A 27 1.76 14.47 -1.86
N GLN A 28 2.32 15.68 -1.88
CA GLN A 28 2.25 16.64 -0.76
C GLN A 28 0.81 17.08 -0.46
N ARG A 29 -0.09 16.99 -1.46
CA ARG A 29 -1.50 17.38 -1.34
C ARG A 29 -2.34 16.38 -0.55
N ALA A 30 -1.93 15.11 -0.48
CA ALA A 30 -2.65 14.09 0.27
C ALA A 30 -2.35 14.16 1.77
N THR A 31 -3.39 14.04 2.59
CA THR A 31 -3.24 13.83 4.02
C THR A 31 -2.63 12.45 4.28
N PRO A 32 -1.53 12.34 5.04
CA PRO A 32 -0.95 11.04 5.36
C PRO A 32 -1.85 10.27 6.35
N ILE A 33 -2.00 8.97 6.09
CA ILE A 33 -2.56 7.99 7.01
C ILE A 33 -1.40 7.34 7.74
N GLN A 34 -1.46 7.26 9.06
CA GLN A 34 -0.36 6.71 9.87
C GLN A 34 -0.88 5.58 10.75
N PHE A 35 -0.18 4.45 10.73
CA PHE A 35 -0.45 3.34 11.63
C PHE A 35 0.86 2.68 12.06
N SER A 36 0.85 2.10 13.25
CA SER A 36 2.01 1.42 13.84
C SER A 36 1.62 0.22 14.70
N ALA A 37 0.32 -0.11 14.74
CA ALA A 37 -0.19 -1.27 15.47
C ALA A 37 -0.19 -2.51 14.57
N ASP A 38 -0.20 -3.67 15.20
CA ASP A 38 -0.42 -4.94 14.52
C ASP A 38 -1.83 -5.03 13.89
N TRP A 39 -2.11 -6.13 13.20
CA TRP A 39 -3.38 -6.38 12.52
C TRP A 39 -4.60 -6.46 13.48
N GLN A 40 -4.38 -6.60 14.79
CA GLN A 40 -5.43 -6.56 15.82
C GLN A 40 -5.60 -5.14 16.41
N GLY A 41 -4.66 -4.23 16.15
CA GLY A 41 -4.66 -2.87 16.67
C GLY A 41 -4.09 -2.73 18.09
N GLU A 42 -3.43 -3.76 18.63
CA GLU A 42 -3.06 -3.80 20.06
C GLU A 42 -1.61 -3.41 20.32
N THR A 43 -0.67 -3.86 19.48
CA THR A 43 0.78 -3.70 19.71
C THR A 43 1.37 -2.54 18.90
N ALA A 44 1.05 -1.31 19.28
CA ALA A 44 1.62 -0.13 18.61
C ALA A 44 3.14 0.01 18.84
N ASP A 45 3.92 0.02 17.77
CA ASP A 45 5.36 0.24 17.78
C ASP A 45 5.76 1.39 16.84
N PRO A 46 6.03 2.60 17.38
CA PRO A 46 6.39 3.76 16.56
C PRO A 46 7.65 3.59 15.69
N LEU A 47 8.51 2.61 16.01
CA LEU A 47 9.68 2.28 15.20
C LEU A 47 9.33 1.48 13.94
N LEU A 48 8.12 0.92 13.88
CA LEU A 48 7.55 0.21 12.72
C LEU A 48 6.38 0.99 12.09
N GLN A 49 6.30 2.30 12.34
CA GLN A 49 5.25 3.13 11.77
C GLN A 49 5.30 3.12 10.23
N THR A 50 4.12 2.98 9.64
CA THR A 50 3.89 3.14 8.20
C THR A 50 3.07 4.40 7.94
N ASP A 51 3.55 5.21 7.00
CA ASP A 51 2.83 6.36 6.45
C ASP A 51 2.32 6.02 5.05
N VAL A 52 1.03 6.19 4.82
CA VAL A 52 0.39 5.97 3.51
C VAL A 52 -0.17 7.29 2.99
N ARG A 53 0.01 7.54 1.70
CA ARG A 53 -0.72 8.60 0.99
C ARG A 53 -1.48 7.97 -0.18
N ALA A 54 -2.68 8.47 -0.42
CA ALA A 54 -3.55 8.02 -1.51
C ALA A 54 -3.93 9.19 -2.42
N LEU A 55 -3.71 9.02 -3.72
CA LEU A 55 -4.15 9.93 -4.77
C LEU A 55 -5.03 9.16 -5.76
N TRP A 56 -5.87 9.86 -6.50
CA TRP A 56 -6.59 9.25 -7.61
C TRP A 56 -6.70 10.20 -8.80
N SER A 57 -6.69 9.64 -9.99
CA SER A 57 -6.97 10.31 -11.26
C SER A 57 -8.15 9.62 -11.95
N ALA A 58 -8.54 10.10 -13.14
CA ALA A 58 -9.61 9.47 -13.91
C ALA A 58 -9.31 8.00 -14.28
N SER A 59 -8.05 7.57 -14.31
CA SER A 59 -7.66 6.22 -14.71
C SER A 59 -6.98 5.40 -13.62
N ASN A 60 -6.44 6.02 -12.57
CA ASN A 60 -5.58 5.34 -11.62
C ASN A 60 -5.89 5.68 -10.17
N LEU A 61 -5.79 4.67 -9.31
CA LEU A 61 -5.58 4.84 -7.87
C LEU A 61 -4.08 4.73 -7.60
N TYR A 62 -3.53 5.70 -6.89
CA TYR A 62 -2.12 5.73 -6.52
C TYR A 62 -1.98 5.58 -5.02
N LEU A 63 -1.19 4.61 -4.58
CA LEU A 63 -0.88 4.37 -3.18
C LEU A 63 0.63 4.50 -2.97
N ARG A 64 1.03 5.26 -1.96
CA ARG A 64 2.44 5.42 -1.57
C ARG A 64 2.62 5.03 -0.12
N PHE A 65 3.33 3.94 0.10
CA PHE A 65 3.70 3.43 1.41
C PHE A 65 5.13 3.86 1.76
N ILE A 66 5.31 4.44 2.94
CA ILE A 66 6.61 4.69 3.55
C ILE A 66 6.64 3.94 4.88
N CYS A 67 7.28 2.77 4.86
CA CYS A 67 7.34 1.86 5.99
C CYS A 67 8.68 2.02 6.71
N ARG A 68 8.65 2.25 8.02
CA ARG A 68 9.85 2.09 8.86
C ARG A 68 10.07 0.60 9.14
N TYR A 69 11.33 0.18 9.19
CA TYR A 69 11.70 -1.20 9.48
C TYR A 69 12.98 -1.23 10.33
N ARG A 70 13.16 -2.31 11.09
CA ARG A 70 14.41 -2.60 11.83
C ARG A 70 15.35 -3.46 10.99
N ASP A 71 14.78 -4.55 10.51
CA ASP A 71 15.39 -5.53 9.63
C ASP A 71 14.45 -5.72 8.43
N LEU A 72 15.01 -6.13 7.30
CA LEU A 72 14.26 -6.35 6.07
C LEU A 72 14.44 -7.79 5.63
N PHE A 73 13.33 -8.51 5.51
CA PHE A 73 13.26 -9.89 5.08
C PHE A 73 12.55 -9.94 3.73
N VAL A 74 13.30 -10.27 2.68
CA VAL A 74 12.77 -10.40 1.31
C VAL A 74 13.11 -11.77 0.74
N PHE A 75 12.39 -12.19 -0.30
CA PHE A 75 12.80 -13.33 -1.11
C PHE A 75 13.94 -12.93 -2.05
N GLU A 76 14.77 -13.92 -2.40
CA GLU A 76 15.86 -13.75 -3.39
C GLU A 76 15.42 -14.13 -4.81
N ASP A 77 14.25 -14.77 -4.94
CA ASP A 77 13.74 -15.34 -6.19
C ASP A 77 12.30 -14.91 -6.51
N SER A 78 12.02 -14.75 -7.80
CA SER A 78 10.70 -14.50 -8.37
C SER A 78 10.61 -15.07 -9.78
N ASP A 79 9.41 -15.08 -10.36
CA ASP A 79 9.23 -15.26 -11.79
C ASP A 79 9.96 -14.15 -12.58
N PRO A 80 10.24 -14.34 -13.88
CA PRO A 80 10.98 -13.37 -14.70
C PRO A 80 10.35 -11.97 -14.78
N ASN A 81 9.05 -11.85 -14.51
CA ASN A 81 8.32 -10.58 -14.48
C ASN A 81 8.23 -9.95 -13.07
N GLY A 82 8.90 -10.54 -12.07
CA GLY A 82 8.84 -10.11 -10.69
C GLY A 82 7.68 -10.68 -9.88
N ARG A 83 6.78 -11.48 -10.48
CA ARG A 83 5.70 -12.12 -9.73
C ARG A 83 6.28 -13.11 -8.72
N ARG A 84 5.75 -13.12 -7.49
CA ARG A 84 6.12 -14.10 -6.47
C ARG A 84 4.91 -14.52 -5.65
N ASP A 85 4.50 -15.78 -5.77
CA ASP A 85 3.45 -16.35 -4.93
C ASP A 85 3.89 -16.41 -3.46
N HIS A 86 2.95 -16.30 -2.51
CA HIS A 86 3.22 -16.29 -1.06
C HIS A 86 4.12 -15.13 -0.60
N LEU A 87 3.97 -13.94 -1.20
CA LEU A 87 4.83 -12.80 -0.90
C LEU A 87 4.67 -12.33 0.56
N TRP A 88 3.47 -12.43 1.12
CA TRP A 88 3.12 -12.20 2.53
C TRP A 88 3.91 -13.00 3.58
N ASP A 89 4.64 -14.06 3.20
CA ASP A 89 5.55 -14.75 4.13
C ASP A 89 6.81 -13.92 4.46
N ARG A 90 6.96 -12.74 3.85
CA ARG A 90 8.08 -11.79 3.98
C ARG A 90 7.57 -10.35 4.06
N ASP A 91 8.48 -9.38 4.24
CA ASP A 91 8.10 -7.98 4.38
C ASP A 91 7.49 -7.46 3.08
N VAL A 92 6.26 -6.95 3.18
CA VAL A 92 5.43 -6.56 2.05
C VAL A 92 4.49 -5.40 2.44
N ALA A 93 4.08 -4.59 1.46
CA ALA A 93 2.96 -3.68 1.60
C ALA A 93 1.76 -4.21 0.83
N GLU A 94 0.59 -4.22 1.47
CA GLU A 94 -0.63 -4.82 0.93
C GLU A 94 -1.74 -3.78 0.78
N ALA A 95 -2.52 -3.90 -0.30
CA ALA A 95 -3.73 -3.12 -0.53
C ALA A 95 -4.89 -4.04 -0.91
N PHE A 96 -5.97 -3.93 -0.15
CA PHE A 96 -7.20 -4.69 -0.32
C PHE A 96 -8.24 -3.79 -0.94
N LEU A 97 -8.68 -4.10 -2.16
CA LEU A 97 -9.54 -3.24 -2.97
C LEU A 97 -10.81 -3.97 -3.36
N GLN A 98 -11.95 -3.42 -2.98
CA GLN A 98 -13.26 -3.82 -3.48
C GLN A 98 -13.87 -2.65 -4.27
N PRO A 99 -13.60 -2.53 -5.58
CA PRO A 99 -14.14 -1.43 -6.40
C PRO A 99 -15.66 -1.52 -6.56
N GLU A 100 -16.17 -2.76 -6.69
CA GLU A 100 -17.59 -3.03 -6.81
C GLU A 100 -18.15 -3.50 -5.46
N PRO A 101 -19.20 -2.86 -4.91
CA PRO A 101 -19.76 -3.23 -3.63
C PRO A 101 -20.48 -4.60 -3.64
N SER A 102 -20.67 -5.20 -4.82
CA SER A 102 -21.32 -6.50 -5.01
C SER A 102 -20.53 -7.36 -6.02
N PRO A 103 -20.38 -8.67 -5.78
CA PRO A 103 -20.85 -9.41 -4.59
C PRO A 103 -20.08 -9.00 -3.33
N GLU A 104 -20.75 -9.11 -2.18
CA GLU A 104 -20.07 -8.88 -0.90
C GLU A 104 -18.90 -9.85 -0.74
N ARG A 105 -17.78 -9.36 -0.17
CA ARG A 105 -16.58 -10.16 0.14
C ARG A 105 -15.78 -10.63 -1.08
N TYR A 106 -16.04 -10.09 -2.26
CA TYR A 106 -15.14 -10.22 -3.39
C TYR A 106 -14.23 -8.99 -3.47
N TYR A 107 -12.93 -9.21 -3.46
CA TYR A 107 -11.95 -8.13 -3.49
C TYR A 107 -10.65 -8.57 -4.14
N LYS A 108 -9.84 -7.58 -4.52
CA LYS A 108 -8.50 -7.77 -5.03
C LYS A 108 -7.49 -7.50 -3.93
N GLU A 109 -6.46 -8.32 -3.85
CA GLU A 109 -5.28 -8.06 -3.04
C GLU A 109 -4.13 -7.70 -3.98
N LEU A 110 -3.44 -6.61 -3.66
CA LEU A 110 -2.21 -6.20 -4.32
C LEU A 110 -1.12 -6.15 -3.29
N GLU A 111 -0.04 -6.87 -3.54
CA GLU A 111 1.10 -6.92 -2.63
C GLU A 111 2.38 -6.53 -3.36
N VAL A 112 3.21 -5.71 -2.73
CA VAL A 112 4.49 -5.27 -3.28
C VAL A 112 5.57 -5.34 -2.21
N ALA A 113 6.62 -6.10 -2.49
CA ALA A 113 7.78 -6.22 -1.62
C ALA A 113 8.78 -5.07 -1.83
N PRO A 114 9.65 -4.78 -0.86
CA PRO A 114 10.68 -3.73 -0.95
C PRO A 114 11.62 -3.83 -2.16
N ASN A 115 11.82 -5.05 -2.68
CA ASN A 115 12.67 -5.33 -3.84
C ASN A 115 11.91 -5.26 -5.18
N GLY A 116 10.64 -4.85 -5.17
CA GLY A 116 9.79 -4.72 -6.37
C GLY A 116 9.13 -6.01 -6.84
N MET A 117 9.29 -7.13 -6.11
CA MET A 117 8.47 -8.32 -6.35
C MET A 117 7.01 -8.01 -6.01
N TRP A 118 6.09 -8.68 -6.70
CA TRP A 118 4.67 -8.38 -6.58
C TRP A 118 3.80 -9.62 -6.72
N ILE A 119 2.58 -9.51 -6.22
CA ILE A 119 1.50 -10.44 -6.52
C ILE A 119 0.18 -9.68 -6.57
N ASP A 120 -0.72 -10.11 -7.46
CA ASP A 120 -2.12 -9.74 -7.46
C ASP A 120 -2.97 -11.00 -7.29
N LEU A 121 -4.03 -10.88 -6.49
CA LEU A 121 -4.97 -11.96 -6.18
C LEU A 121 -6.41 -11.49 -6.37
N ASP A 122 -7.24 -12.44 -6.77
CA ASP A 122 -8.70 -12.32 -6.84
C ASP A 122 -9.29 -13.26 -5.78
N ILE A 123 -9.91 -12.69 -4.74
CA ILE A 123 -10.43 -13.40 -3.56
C ILE A 123 -11.96 -13.43 -3.56
#